data_AF-A0A2V9FPJ1-F1
#
_entry.id   AF-A0A2V9FPJ1-F1
#
_cell.length_a   1.000
_cell.length_b   1.000
_cell.length_c   1.000
_cell.angle_alpha   90.00
_cell.angle_beta   90.00
_cell.angle_gamma   90.00
#
_symmetry.space_group_name_H-M   'P 1'
#
loop_
_entity.id
_entity.type
_entity.pdbx_description
1 polymer ?
#
loop_
_entity_poly.entity_id
_entity_poly.type
_entity_poly.pdbx_seq_one_letter_code
_entity_poly.pdbx_strand_id
1 'polypeptide(L)' 'SRERTLTENVSPHGARVISQRYWQSGEESLITPLTGEFRQVGRVIYCLPKGEDRFCLGVEFPDRTVKWGVHSGV' A
#
# COMPACT_ATOMS: atom_id res chain seq x y z
N SER A 1 2.09 -17.15 -6.84
CA SER A 1 1.33 -17.21 -5.58
C SER A 1 0.84 -15.81 -5.25
N ARG A 2 -0.45 -15.63 -4.92
CA ARG A 2 -1.06 -14.30 -4.66
C ARG A 2 -1.15 -14.10 -3.14
N GLU A 3 -0.31 -13.26 -2.58
CA GLU A 3 -0.33 -12.94 -1.14
C GLU A 3 -1.62 -12.18 -0.80
N ARG A 4 -2.30 -12.58 0.28
CA ARG A 4 -3.44 -11.85 0.85
C ARG A 4 -2.93 -11.02 2.02
N THR A 5 -3.01 -9.71 1.86
CA THR A 5 -2.34 -8.73 2.71
C THR A 5 -3.42 -7.84 3.34
N LEU A 6 -3.45 -7.72 4.67
CA LEU A 6 -4.39 -6.82 5.36
C LEU A 6 -3.84 -5.40 5.30
N THR A 7 -4.66 -4.44 4.89
CA THR A 7 -4.27 -3.03 4.80
C THR A 7 -5.00 -2.24 5.89
N GLU A 8 -4.25 -1.65 6.81
CA GLU A 8 -4.73 -0.78 7.89
C GLU A 8 -4.29 0.67 7.60
N ASN A 9 -5.02 1.69 8.04
CA ASN A 9 -4.65 3.13 7.89
C ASN A 9 -4.40 3.57 6.44
N VAL A 10 -5.35 3.35 5.54
CA VAL A 10 -5.26 3.79 4.14
C VAL A 10 -5.50 5.29 4.04
N SER A 11 -4.57 6.00 3.44
CA SER A 11 -4.69 7.42 3.08
C SER A 11 -4.20 7.64 1.65
N PRO A 12 -4.49 8.80 1.03
CA PRO A 12 -3.95 9.16 -0.27
C PRO A 12 -2.41 9.27 -0.31
N HIS A 13 -1.76 9.36 0.85
CA HIS A 13 -0.31 9.52 0.99
C HIS A 13 0.43 8.22 1.24
N GLY A 14 -0.28 7.18 1.68
CA GLY A 14 0.33 5.93 2.09
C GLY A 14 -0.65 5.03 2.81
N ALA A 15 -0.21 3.81 3.08
CA ALA A 15 -0.96 2.80 3.79
C ALA A 15 -0.05 1.98 4.69
N ARG A 16 -0.64 1.31 5.69
CA ARG A 16 0.03 0.28 6.46
C ARG A 16 -0.41 -1.08 5.97
N VAL A 17 0.53 -1.94 5.65
CA VAL A 17 0.29 -3.20 4.94
C VAL A 17 0.92 -4.34 5.74
N ILE A 18 0.20 -5.45 5.96
CA ILE A 18 0.72 -6.62 6.68
C ILE A 18 1.10 -7.74 5.71
N SER A 19 2.39 -7.93 5.46
CA SER A 19 2.93 -8.97 4.57
C SER A 19 3.47 -10.18 5.34
N GLN A 20 3.55 -11.34 4.67
CA GLN A 20 4.17 -12.56 5.24
C GLN A 20 5.67 -12.65 4.92
N ARG A 21 6.16 -11.84 3.99
CA ARG A 21 7.58 -11.73 3.65
C ARG A 21 8.17 -10.42 4.13
N TYR A 22 9.48 -10.43 4.33
CA TYR A 22 10.24 -9.21 4.59
C TYR A 22 10.36 -8.38 3.31
N TRP A 23 10.34 -7.05 3.47
CA TRP A 23 10.54 -6.08 2.40
C TRP A 23 11.67 -5.12 2.78
N GLN A 24 12.51 -4.79 1.80
CA GLN A 24 13.57 -3.82 2.00
C GLN A 24 13.01 -2.39 1.94
N SER A 25 13.56 -1.50 2.78
CA SER A 25 13.24 -0.08 2.69
C SER A 25 13.68 0.47 1.32
N GLY A 26 12.80 1.23 0.69
CA GLY A 26 13.00 1.76 -0.65
C GLY A 26 12.56 0.82 -1.77
N GLU A 27 12.21 -0.44 -1.49
CA GLU A 27 11.63 -1.34 -2.49
C GLU A 27 10.26 -0.82 -2.93
N GLU A 28 10.02 -0.84 -4.24
CA GLU A 28 8.77 -0.42 -4.85
C GLU A 28 7.92 -1.64 -5.20
N SER A 29 6.62 -1.56 -4.91
CA SER A 29 5.68 -2.64 -5.14
C SER A 29 4.34 -2.13 -5.65
N LEU A 30 3.72 -2.90 -6.54
CA LEU A 30 2.38 -2.60 -7.01
C LEU A 30 1.36 -2.99 -5.94
N ILE A 31 0.79 -2.00 -5.27
CA ILE A 31 -0.25 -2.20 -4.26
C ILE A 31 -1.59 -2.24 -4.98
N THR A 32 -2.30 -3.36 -4.83
CA THR A 32 -3.65 -3.55 -5.36
C THR A 32 -4.65 -3.54 -4.20
N PRO A 33 -5.46 -2.49 -4.03
CA PRO A 33 -6.48 -2.46 -2.99
C PRO A 33 -7.55 -3.54 -3.23
N LEU A 34 -8.11 -4.08 -2.14
CA LEU A 34 -9.14 -5.12 -2.21
C LEU A 34 -10.49 -4.59 -2.69
N THR A 35 -10.77 -3.30 -2.47
CA THR A 35 -12.08 -2.66 -2.69
C THR A 35 -12.03 -1.49 -3.68
N GLY A 36 -10.93 -1.33 -4.42
CA GLY A 36 -10.75 -0.23 -5.38
C GLY A 36 -10.19 -0.71 -6.71
N GLU A 37 -10.47 0.05 -7.78
CA GLU A 37 -10.03 -0.28 -9.14
C GLU A 37 -8.63 0.22 -9.48
N PHE A 38 -8.00 1.01 -8.60
CA PHE A 38 -6.72 1.65 -8.89
C PHE A 38 -5.55 0.94 -8.21
N ARG A 39 -4.66 0.39 -9.03
CA ARG A 39 -3.35 -0.10 -8.60
C ARG A 39 -2.38 1.08 -8.54
N GLN A 40 -1.61 1.17 -7.47
CA GLN A 40 -0.63 2.24 -7.30
C GLN A 40 0.73 1.67 -6.93
N VAL A 41 1.79 2.27 -7.44
CA VAL A 41 3.15 1.95 -7.01
C VAL A 41 3.35 2.56 -5.63
N GLY A 42 3.57 1.70 -4.64
CA GLY A 42 3.90 2.09 -3.27
C GLY A 42 5.38 1.82 -3.00
N ARG A 43 6.05 2.75 -2.33
CA ARG A 43 7.43 2.59 -1.86
C ARG A 43 7.43 2.23 -0.39
N VAL A 44 8.18 1.19 -0.02
CA VAL A 44 8.32 0.76 1.37
C VAL A 44 9.17 1.76 2.15
N ILE A 45 8.61 2.41 3.15
CA ILE A 45 9.33 3.35 4.03
C ILE A 45 9.86 2.67 5.30
N TYR A 46 9.19 1.61 5.76
CA TYR A 46 9.67 0.76 6.84
C TYR A 46 9.09 -0.65 6.74
N CYS A 47 9.81 -1.63 7.29
CA CYS A 47 9.36 -3.00 7.46
C CYS A 47 9.74 -3.48 8.87
N LEU A 48 8.74 -3.77 9.70
CA LEU A 48 8.92 -4.18 11.09
C LEU A 48 8.25 -5.54 11.32
N PRO A 49 8.87 -6.48 12.07
CA PRO A 49 8.24 -7.74 12.42
C PRO A 49 7.00 -7.50 13.30
N LYS A 50 5.90 -8.21 13.01
CA LYS A 50 4.62 -8.16 13.73
C LYS A 50 4.17 -9.58 14.07
N GLY A 51 4.66 -10.12 15.18
CA GLY A 51 4.37 -11.49 15.63
C GLY A 51 5.09 -12.56 14.80
N GLU A 52 4.59 -13.80 14.85
CA GLU A 52 5.14 -14.91 14.06
C GLU A 52 4.86 -14.71 12.56
N ASP A 53 5.94 -14.75 11.77
CA ASP A 53 5.99 -14.76 10.29
C ASP A 53 5.20 -13.67 9.57
N ARG A 54 5.04 -12.51 10.21
CA ARG A 54 4.37 -11.36 9.59
C ARG A 54 5.18 -10.09 9.80
N PHE A 55 5.06 -9.20 8.82
CA PHE A 55 5.75 -7.92 8.78
C PHE A 55 4.74 -6.80 8.55
N CYS A 56 4.85 -5.77 9.36
CA CYS A 56 4.17 -4.52 9.21
C CYS A 56 4.98 -3.59 8.33
N LEU A 57 4.42 -3.20 7.21
CA LEU A 57 5.02 -2.32 6.22
C LEU A 57 4.35 -0.96 6.26
N GLY A 58 5.15 0.09 6.30
CA GLY A 58 4.71 1.40 5.88
C GLY A 58 4.97 1.53 4.39
N VAL A 59 3.94 1.86 3.61
CA VAL A 59 4.11 2.22 2.20
C VAL A 59 3.67 3.66 1.99
N GLU A 60 4.49 4.42 1.26
CA GLU A 60 4.10 5.74 0.75
C GLU A 60 3.71 5.63 -0.73
N PHE A 61 2.82 6.50 -1.17
CA PHE A 61 2.43 6.60 -2.58
C PHE A 61 3.05 7.86 -3.18
N PRO A 62 4.24 7.77 -3.83
CA PRO A 62 4.93 8.93 -4.36
C PRO A 62 4.20 9.53 -5.58
N ASP A 63 3.54 8.68 -6.36
CA ASP A 63 2.77 9.10 -7.53
C ASP A 63 1.35 9.52 -7.10
N ARG A 64 1.16 10.81 -6.84
CA ARG A 64 -0.19 11.40 -6.66
C ARG A 64 -0.94 11.41 -7.99
N THR A 65 -1.33 10.25 -8.49
CA THR A 65 -2.50 10.19 -9.38
C THR A 65 -3.73 9.97 -8.53
N VAL A 66 -3.98 10.87 -7.57
CA VAL A 66 -5.31 10.98 -6.97
C VAL A 66 -6.17 11.74 -7.97
N LYS A 67 -6.65 11.04 -9.01
CA LYS A 67 -7.81 11.50 -9.74
C LYS A 67 -9.01 11.27 -8.82
N TRP A 68 -9.19 12.16 -7.84
CA TRP A 68 -10.55 12.44 -7.40
C TRP A 68 -11.28 12.81 -8.67
N GLY A 69 -12.25 11.99 -9.07
CA GLY A 69 -13.23 12.40 -10.05
C GLY A 69 -13.79 13.70 -9.51
N VAL A 70 -13.32 14.82 -10.04
CA VAL A 70 -14.00 16.09 -9.87
C VAL A 70 -15.31 15.82 -10.59
N HIS A 71 -16.34 15.50 -9.82
CA HIS A 71 -17.70 15.61 -10.33
C HIS A 71 -17.95 17.12 -10.39
N SER A 72 -17.45 17.74 -11.46
CA SER A 72 -17.78 19.10 -11.84
C SER A 72 -18.65 19.02 -13.08
N GLY A 73 -19.91 19.43 -12.93
CA GLY A 73 -20.85 19.69 -14.01
C GLY A 73 -21.50 18.42 -14.56
N VAL A 74 -22.83 18.29 -14.56
CA VAL A 74 -23.84 19.30 -14.88
C VAL A 74 -25.16 19.02 -14.15
#